data_AF-A0A9X2XHI9-F1
#
_entry.id   AF-A0A9X2XHI9-F1
#
_cell.length_a   1.000
_cell.length_b   1.000
_cell.length_c   1.000
_cell.angle_alpha   90.00
_cell.angle_beta   90.00
_cell.angle_gamma   90.00
#
_symmetry.space_group_name_H-M   'P 1'
#
loop_
_entity.id
_entity.type
_entity.pdbx_description
1 polymer ?
#
loop_
_entity_poly.entity_id
_entity_poly.type
_entity_poly.pdbx_seq_one_letter_code
_entity_poly.pdbx_strand_id
1 'polypeptide(L)'
;MNDKKAQTRERILKAASAALIQRGPAEPSVGEVMGAAGLTVGGFYAHFESKDAMMLEAFTQLLSRRRDLIDDMDTELTGEERRALVAAFYLSRKHRDSSDAACPIPASIGELGRLPETFRIALNEHVELMTAQLAASPEDIDKALADMALMVGGLALARALGPGDLSDRLLRAAKSAVR
;
A
#
# COMPACT_ATOMS: atom_id res chain seq x y z
N MET A 1 -14.58 -5.68 28.03
CA MET A 1 -14.53 -6.88 27.14
C MET A 1 -14.33 -6.52 25.66
N ASN A 2 -14.89 -5.39 25.17
CA ASN A 2 -14.64 -4.89 23.80
C ASN A 2 -13.17 -4.58 23.50
N ASP A 3 -12.43 -4.06 24.47
CA ASP A 3 -11.03 -3.66 24.30
C ASP A 3 -10.11 -4.84 23.94
N LYS A 4 -10.26 -5.99 24.62
CA LYS A 4 -9.50 -7.22 24.28
C LYS A 4 -9.87 -7.77 22.90
N LYS A 5 -11.15 -7.73 22.51
CA LYS A 5 -11.59 -8.20 21.19
C LYS A 5 -11.02 -7.30 20.08
N ALA A 6 -11.03 -5.98 20.29
CA ALA A 6 -10.46 -5.00 19.37
C ALA A 6 -8.94 -5.17 19.22
N GLN A 7 -8.20 -5.28 20.33
CA GLN A 7 -6.75 -5.51 20.33
C GLN A 7 -6.37 -6.82 19.62
N THR A 8 -7.11 -7.91 19.83
CA THR A 8 -6.89 -9.17 19.10
C THR A 8 -7.12 -8.99 17.60
N ARG A 9 -8.19 -8.27 17.23
CA ARG A 9 -8.50 -8.00 15.82
C ARG A 9 -7.42 -7.17 15.15
N GLU A 10 -6.90 -6.16 15.84
CA GLU A 10 -5.80 -5.31 15.35
C GLU A 10 -4.50 -6.11 15.17
N ARG A 11 -4.18 -7.03 16.08
CA ARG A 11 -3.04 -7.95 15.92
C ARG A 11 -3.16 -8.81 14.66
N ILE A 12 -4.36 -9.33 14.38
CA ILE A 12 -4.63 -10.10 13.16
C ILE A 12 -4.41 -9.21 11.93
N LEU A 13 -4.96 -7.99 11.92
CA LEU A 13 -4.80 -7.04 10.81
C LEU A 13 -3.35 -6.60 10.59
N LYS A 14 -2.58 -6.43 11.67
CA LYS A 14 -1.15 -6.12 11.58
C LYS A 14 -0.38 -7.26 10.90
N ALA A 15 -0.67 -8.51 11.28
CA ALA A 15 -0.08 -9.68 10.65
C ALA A 15 -0.51 -9.82 9.18
N ALA A 16 -1.80 -9.60 8.88
CA ALA A 16 -2.34 -9.62 7.52
C ALA A 16 -1.69 -8.53 6.65
N SER A 17 -1.54 -7.31 7.16
CA SER A 17 -0.91 -6.18 6.47
C SER A 17 0.55 -6.48 6.11
N ALA A 18 1.31 -7.04 7.05
CA ALA A 18 2.70 -7.43 6.80
C ALA A 18 2.81 -8.52 5.72
N ALA A 19 1.91 -9.51 5.75
CA ALA A 19 1.86 -10.56 4.74
C ALA A 19 1.46 -10.02 3.36
N LEU A 20 0.45 -9.14 3.31
CA LEU A 20 -0.06 -8.48 2.11
C LEU A 20 1.01 -7.67 1.39
N ILE A 21 1.81 -6.89 2.13
CA ILE A 21 2.90 -6.06 1.58
C ILE A 21 3.98 -6.91 0.90
N GLN A 22 4.21 -8.12 1.40
CA GLN A 22 5.30 -8.99 0.94
C GLN A 22 4.86 -9.96 -0.17
N ARG A 23 3.65 -10.50 -0.06
CA ARG A 23 3.21 -11.68 -0.82
C ARG A 23 1.86 -11.48 -1.53
N GLY A 24 1.32 -10.27 -1.47
CA GLY A 24 0.00 -9.97 -2.02
C GLY A 24 -1.14 -10.57 -1.19
N PRO A 25 -2.40 -10.30 -1.58
CA PRO A 25 -3.58 -10.76 -0.85
C PRO A 25 -3.92 -12.24 -1.06
N ALA A 26 -3.54 -12.84 -2.19
CA ALA A 26 -3.97 -14.19 -2.52
C ALA A 26 -3.14 -15.28 -1.83
N GLU A 27 -1.83 -15.11 -1.77
CA GLU A 27 -0.90 -16.14 -1.29
C GLU A 27 -1.04 -16.48 0.20
N PRO A 28 -1.10 -15.50 1.14
CA PRO A 28 -1.07 -15.81 2.56
C PRO A 28 -2.30 -16.60 3.01
N SER A 29 -2.10 -17.63 3.83
CA SER A 29 -3.21 -18.41 4.40
C SER A 29 -3.72 -17.83 5.72
N VAL A 30 -4.95 -18.18 6.11
CA VAL A 30 -5.49 -17.84 7.44
C VAL A 30 -4.57 -18.40 8.54
N GLY A 31 -4.05 -19.61 8.36
CA GLY A 31 -3.15 -20.24 9.33
C GLY A 31 -1.86 -19.47 9.55
N GLU A 32 -1.24 -19.00 8.46
CA GLU A 32 -0.02 -18.18 8.52
C GLU A 32 -0.27 -16.85 9.22
N VAL A 33 -1.36 -16.14 8.88
CA VAL A 33 -1.68 -14.85 9.50
C VAL A 33 -1.98 -15.02 10.98
N MET A 34 -2.78 -16.02 11.35
CA MET A 34 -3.11 -16.30 12.75
C MET A 34 -1.87 -16.73 13.55
N GLY A 35 -1.00 -17.56 12.96
CA GLY A 35 0.28 -17.94 13.56
C GLY A 35 1.19 -16.73 13.79
N ALA A 36 1.34 -15.86 12.80
CA ALA A 36 2.09 -14.60 12.92
C ALA A 36 1.49 -13.64 13.94
N ALA A 37 0.16 -13.66 14.12
CA ALA A 37 -0.53 -12.91 15.15
C ALA A 37 -0.42 -13.57 16.55
N GLY A 38 0.14 -14.78 16.68
CA GLY A 38 0.24 -15.52 17.94
C GLY A 38 -1.13 -16.02 18.44
N LEU A 39 -1.99 -16.46 17.53
CA LEU A 39 -3.37 -16.90 17.78
C LEU A 39 -3.65 -18.24 17.10
N THR A 40 -4.62 -18.98 17.64
CA THR A 40 -5.07 -20.24 17.02
C THR A 40 -6.00 -19.96 15.84
N VAL A 41 -5.98 -20.82 14.83
CA VAL A 41 -6.82 -20.67 13.62
C VAL A 41 -8.32 -20.61 13.95
N GLY A 42 -8.78 -21.37 14.95
CA GLY A 42 -10.18 -21.39 15.36
C GLY A 42 -10.72 -20.03 15.84
N GLY A 43 -9.85 -19.13 16.32
CA GLY A 43 -10.25 -17.77 16.73
C GLY A 43 -10.55 -16.83 15.55
N PHE A 44 -10.14 -17.18 14.32
CA PHE A 44 -10.25 -16.30 13.15
C PHE A 44 -11.69 -15.86 12.87
N TYR A 45 -12.61 -16.82 12.85
CA TYR A 45 -14.02 -16.60 12.51
C TYR A 45 -14.79 -15.78 13.55
N ALA A 46 -14.21 -15.51 14.72
CA ALA A 46 -14.77 -14.56 15.69
C ALA A 46 -14.52 -13.09 15.32
N HIS A 47 -13.63 -12.83 14.34
CA HIS A 47 -13.15 -11.50 13.95
C HIS A 47 -13.38 -11.17 12.47
N PHE A 48 -13.31 -12.15 11.57
CA PHE A 48 -13.45 -11.99 10.12
C PHE A 48 -14.30 -13.11 9.53
N GLU A 49 -15.14 -12.75 8.55
CA GLU A 49 -16.02 -13.71 7.88
C GLU A 49 -15.27 -14.60 6.88
N SER A 50 -14.20 -14.07 6.27
CA SER A 50 -13.40 -14.79 5.28
C SER A 50 -11.98 -14.22 5.20
N LYS A 51 -11.08 -15.00 4.59
CA LYS A 51 -9.72 -14.54 4.26
C LYS A 51 -9.74 -13.27 3.43
N ASP A 52 -10.61 -13.21 2.43
CA ASP A 52 -10.71 -12.08 1.52
C ASP A 52 -11.22 -10.82 2.23
N ALA A 53 -12.18 -10.96 3.17
CA ALA A 53 -12.63 -9.84 3.99
C ALA A 53 -11.50 -9.27 4.86
N MET A 54 -10.71 -10.14 5.50
CA MET A 54 -9.53 -9.72 6.27
C MET A 54 -8.49 -9.02 5.38
N MET A 55 -8.18 -9.59 4.21
CA MET A 55 -7.19 -9.03 3.29
C MET A 55 -7.64 -7.71 2.66
N LEU A 56 -8.94 -7.60 2.35
CA LEU A 56 -9.52 -6.35 1.86
C LEU A 56 -9.39 -5.26 2.91
N GLU A 57 -9.68 -5.57 4.16
CA GLU A 57 -9.55 -4.58 5.23
C GLU A 57 -8.10 -4.18 5.51
N ALA A 58 -7.17 -5.13 5.50
CA ALA A 58 -5.75 -4.81 5.57
C ALA A 58 -5.32 -3.92 4.40
N PHE A 59 -5.80 -4.23 3.19
CA PHE A 59 -5.55 -3.43 1.99
C PHE A 59 -6.08 -2.01 2.13
N THR A 60 -7.34 -1.82 2.51
CA THR A 60 -7.94 -0.50 2.67
C THR A 60 -7.29 0.31 3.79
N GLN A 61 -6.90 -0.30 4.91
CA GLN A 61 -6.18 0.39 5.98
C GLN A 61 -4.81 0.89 5.54
N LEU A 62 -4.05 0.08 4.80
CA LEU A 62 -2.76 0.49 4.25
C LEU A 62 -2.92 1.63 3.24
N LEU A 63 -3.95 1.58 2.38
CA LEU A 63 -4.27 2.64 1.43
C LEU A 63 -4.70 3.93 2.12
N SER A 64 -5.54 3.85 3.16
CA SER A 64 -5.92 5.03 3.95
C SER A 64 -4.71 5.70 4.57
N ARG A 65 -3.83 4.91 5.21
CA ARG A 65 -2.59 5.44 5.79
C ARG A 65 -1.69 6.12 4.75
N ARG A 66 -1.79 5.80 3.45
CA ARG A 66 -1.05 6.54 2.41
C ARG A 66 -1.65 7.91 2.15
N ARG A 67 -2.97 8.02 2.15
CA ARG A 67 -3.69 9.29 2.00
C ARG A 67 -3.47 10.19 3.21
N ASP A 68 -3.58 9.64 4.42
CA ASP A 68 -3.37 10.38 5.66
C ASP A 68 -1.97 11.03 5.72
N LEU A 69 -0.94 10.33 5.24
CA LEU A 69 0.42 10.87 5.17
C LEU A 69 0.57 12.06 4.22
N ILE A 70 -0.31 12.20 3.23
CA ILE A 70 -0.33 13.33 2.30
C ILE A 70 -1.14 14.49 2.89
N ASP A 71 -2.24 14.19 3.57
CA ASP A 71 -3.04 15.18 4.29
C ASP A 71 -2.24 15.86 5.41
N ASP A 72 -1.33 15.12 6.06
CA ASP A 72 -0.42 15.64 7.08
C ASP A 72 0.73 16.50 6.53
N MET A 73 0.88 16.63 5.21
CA MET A 73 1.94 17.44 4.60
C MET A 73 1.63 18.94 4.67
N ASP A 74 2.69 19.75 4.71
CA ASP A 74 2.62 21.21 4.70
C ASP A 74 1.72 21.73 3.55
N THR A 75 0.73 22.54 3.91
CA THR A 75 -0.25 23.12 2.98
C THR A 75 0.36 24.20 2.10
N GLU A 76 1.51 24.76 2.48
CA GLU A 76 2.22 25.78 1.71
C GLU A 76 3.00 25.20 0.51
N LEU A 77 3.15 23.87 0.43
CA LEU A 77 3.79 23.22 -0.71
C LEU A 77 2.97 23.41 -1.99
N THR A 78 3.64 23.81 -3.06
CA THR A 78 3.07 23.74 -4.41
C THR A 78 2.77 22.28 -4.79
N GLY A 79 1.89 22.06 -5.78
CA GLY A 79 1.59 20.69 -6.25
C GLY A 79 2.83 19.94 -6.73
N GLU A 80 3.75 20.62 -7.40
CA GLU A 80 5.02 20.03 -7.83
C GLU A 80 5.91 19.63 -6.64
N GLU A 81 6.10 20.50 -5.65
CA GLU A 81 6.85 20.17 -4.44
C GLU A 81 6.22 19.02 -3.67
N ARG A 82 4.89 19.00 -3.56
CA ARG A 82 4.13 17.92 -2.95
C ARG A 82 4.38 16.59 -3.67
N ARG A 83 4.21 16.54 -4.99
CA ARG A 83 4.45 15.32 -5.79
C ARG A 83 5.90 14.85 -5.70
N ALA A 84 6.87 15.77 -5.78
CA ALA A 84 8.28 15.46 -5.64
C ALA A 84 8.60 14.86 -4.26
N LEU A 85 8.03 15.42 -3.18
CA LEU A 85 8.23 14.93 -1.82
C LEU A 85 7.59 13.55 -1.61
N VAL A 86 6.36 13.34 -2.11
CA VAL A 86 5.70 12.03 -2.08
C VAL A 86 6.52 10.99 -2.84
N ALA A 87 7.01 11.31 -4.04
CA ALA A 87 7.88 10.42 -4.81
C ALA A 87 9.21 10.16 -4.10
N ALA A 88 9.77 11.14 -3.40
CA ALA A 88 11.00 10.98 -2.64
C ALA A 88 10.86 9.92 -1.54
N PHE A 89 9.75 9.93 -0.81
CA PHE A 89 9.42 8.93 0.21
C PHE A 89 9.05 7.58 -0.40
N TYR A 90 8.20 7.59 -1.44
CA TYR A 90 7.70 6.37 -2.07
C TYR A 90 8.81 5.58 -2.76
N LEU A 91 9.66 6.23 -3.56
CA LEU A 91 10.76 5.61 -4.30
C LEU A 91 12.06 5.64 -3.47
N SER A 92 12.02 5.04 -2.29
CA SER A 92 13.15 4.96 -1.36
C SER A 92 13.55 3.52 -1.06
N ARG A 93 14.83 3.29 -0.73
CA ARG A 93 15.30 1.99 -0.23
C ARG A 93 14.50 1.55 1.00
N LYS A 94 14.21 2.49 1.90
CA LYS A 94 13.38 2.25 3.08
C LYS A 94 12.03 1.66 2.69
N HIS A 95 11.35 2.19 1.67
CA HIS A 95 10.07 1.65 1.23
C HIS A 95 10.22 0.33 0.47
N ARG A 96 11.24 0.19 -0.39
CA ARG A 96 11.54 -1.08 -1.09
C ARG A 96 11.67 -2.23 -0.11
N ASP A 97 12.46 -2.01 0.95
CA ASP A 97 12.88 -3.03 1.91
C ASP A 97 11.89 -3.16 3.10
N SER A 98 10.83 -2.34 3.15
CA SER A 98 9.90 -2.35 4.28
C SER A 98 8.93 -3.52 4.22
N SER A 99 8.81 -4.22 5.34
CA SER A 99 7.76 -5.21 5.63
C SER A 99 6.58 -4.62 6.42
N ASP A 100 6.64 -3.34 6.79
CA ASP A 100 5.64 -2.64 7.60
C ASP A 100 5.24 -1.31 6.96
N ALA A 101 3.97 -0.95 7.05
CA ALA A 101 3.44 0.35 6.60
C ALA A 101 3.79 0.76 5.16
N ALA A 102 4.10 -0.20 4.29
CA ALA A 102 4.39 0.03 2.89
C ALA A 102 3.09 0.10 2.07
N CYS A 103 3.16 0.71 0.89
CA CYS A 103 2.06 0.65 -0.07
C CYS A 103 1.83 -0.81 -0.49
N PRO A 104 0.58 -1.31 -0.44
CA PRO A 104 0.27 -2.69 -0.81
C PRO A 104 0.18 -2.89 -2.33
N ILE A 105 -0.05 -1.82 -3.11
CA ILE A 105 -0.31 -1.90 -4.55
C ILE A 105 0.79 -2.66 -5.31
N PRO A 106 2.10 -2.41 -5.10
CA PRO A 106 3.15 -3.13 -5.82
C PRO A 106 3.09 -4.66 -5.68
N ALA A 107 2.67 -5.17 -4.52
CA ALA A 107 2.54 -6.61 -4.28
C ALA A 107 1.19 -7.17 -4.76
N SER A 108 0.15 -6.33 -4.83
CA SER A 108 -1.20 -6.74 -5.20
C SER A 108 -1.52 -6.63 -6.70
N ILE A 109 -0.81 -5.77 -7.46
CA ILE A 109 -1.27 -5.31 -8.78
C ILE A 109 -1.49 -6.46 -9.79
N GLY A 110 -0.66 -7.50 -9.76
CA GLY A 110 -0.80 -8.67 -10.62
C GLY A 110 -1.94 -9.62 -10.24
N GLU A 111 -2.55 -9.42 -9.06
CA GLU A 111 -3.61 -10.28 -8.53
C GLU A 111 -4.99 -9.63 -8.58
N LEU A 112 -5.08 -8.29 -8.65
CA LEU A 112 -6.35 -7.56 -8.52
C LEU A 112 -7.42 -8.00 -9.53
N GLY A 113 -7.03 -8.43 -10.74
CA GLY A 113 -7.96 -8.91 -11.76
C GLY A 113 -8.70 -10.22 -11.41
N ARG A 114 -8.19 -11.00 -10.44
CA ARG A 114 -8.75 -12.29 -10.02
C ARG A 114 -9.30 -12.30 -8.58
N LEU A 115 -9.19 -11.18 -7.87
CA LEU A 115 -9.74 -11.00 -6.52
C LEU A 115 -11.21 -10.57 -6.58
N PRO A 116 -11.94 -10.64 -5.44
CA PRO A 116 -13.27 -10.06 -5.34
C PRO A 116 -13.31 -8.60 -5.79
N GLU A 117 -14.42 -8.18 -6.40
CA GLU A 117 -14.56 -6.86 -7.03
C GLU A 117 -14.31 -5.67 -6.08
N THR A 118 -14.56 -5.90 -4.79
CA THR A 118 -14.31 -4.93 -3.72
C THR A 118 -12.86 -4.44 -3.66
N PHE A 119 -11.87 -5.23 -4.07
CA PHE A 119 -10.48 -4.78 -4.16
C PHE A 119 -10.25 -3.76 -5.28
N ARG A 120 -10.88 -3.96 -6.44
CA ARG A 120 -10.79 -2.99 -7.55
C ARG A 120 -11.54 -1.70 -7.22
N ILE A 121 -12.68 -1.79 -6.56
CA ILE A 121 -13.41 -0.61 -6.04
C ILE A 121 -12.51 0.18 -5.08
N ALA A 122 -11.89 -0.48 -4.11
CA ALA A 122 -10.99 0.17 -3.16
C ALA A 122 -9.74 0.80 -3.83
N LEU A 123 -9.20 0.16 -4.88
CA LEU A 123 -8.11 0.73 -5.66
C LEU A 123 -8.57 1.98 -6.42
N ASN A 124 -9.72 1.94 -7.09
CA ASN A 124 -10.24 3.07 -7.87
C ASN A 124 -10.44 4.30 -6.98
N GLU A 125 -11.14 4.13 -5.85
CA GLU A 125 -11.35 5.20 -4.87
C GLU A 125 -10.01 5.77 -4.37
N HIS A 126 -9.03 4.91 -4.10
CA HIS A 126 -7.71 5.36 -3.67
C HIS A 126 -6.98 6.18 -4.75
N VAL A 127 -7.01 5.74 -6.01
CA VAL A 127 -6.37 6.44 -7.13
C VAL A 127 -7.04 7.80 -7.36
N GLU A 128 -8.37 7.86 -7.31
CA GLU A 128 -9.12 9.11 -7.45
C GLU A 128 -8.75 10.11 -6.36
N LEU A 129 -8.78 9.69 -5.08
CA LEU A 129 -8.47 10.54 -3.94
C LEU A 129 -7.01 11.02 -3.95
N MET A 130 -6.06 10.12 -4.24
CA MET A 130 -4.64 10.47 -4.33
C MET A 130 -4.38 11.43 -5.49
N THR A 131 -5.04 11.25 -6.63
CA THR A 131 -4.92 12.19 -7.76
C THR A 131 -5.42 13.57 -7.35
N ALA A 132 -6.57 13.65 -6.68
CA ALA A 132 -7.11 14.91 -6.19
C ALA A 132 -6.20 15.60 -5.16
N GLN A 133 -5.49 14.84 -4.31
CA GLN A 133 -4.53 15.37 -3.34
C GLN A 133 -3.21 15.84 -3.99
N LEU A 134 -2.84 15.30 -5.14
CA LEU A 134 -1.54 15.54 -5.79
C LEU A 134 -1.60 16.49 -6.98
N ALA A 135 -2.76 16.64 -7.62
CA ALA A 135 -2.98 17.61 -8.69
C ALA A 135 -3.25 19.00 -8.09
N ALA A 136 -2.44 20.01 -8.47
CA ALA A 136 -2.70 21.39 -8.03
C ALA A 136 -3.85 22.05 -8.81
N SER A 137 -4.14 21.55 -10.01
CA SER A 137 -5.18 22.04 -10.90
C SER A 137 -5.69 20.92 -11.81
N PRO A 138 -6.81 21.11 -12.52
CA PRO A 138 -7.33 20.08 -13.44
C PRO A 138 -6.34 19.66 -14.53
N GLU A 139 -5.47 20.57 -14.98
CA GLU A 139 -4.45 20.30 -16.00
C GLU A 139 -3.34 19.37 -15.49
N ASP A 140 -3.18 19.23 -14.18
CA ASP A 140 -2.18 18.38 -13.52
C ASP A 140 -2.69 16.93 -13.28
N ILE A 141 -3.95 16.61 -13.60
CA ILE A 141 -4.55 15.29 -13.32
C ILE A 141 -3.74 14.15 -13.99
N ASP A 142 -3.49 14.26 -15.30
CA ASP A 142 -2.75 13.25 -16.05
C ASP A 142 -1.30 13.12 -15.56
N LYS A 143 -0.74 14.24 -15.08
CA LYS A 143 0.60 14.29 -14.50
C LYS A 143 0.67 13.54 -13.18
N ALA A 144 -0.28 13.79 -12.27
CA ALA A 144 -0.39 13.06 -11.01
C ALA A 144 -0.63 11.55 -11.23
N LEU A 145 -1.44 11.18 -12.21
CA LEU A 145 -1.64 9.77 -12.62
C LEU A 145 -0.33 9.14 -13.14
N ALA A 146 0.41 9.84 -13.99
CA ALA A 146 1.70 9.38 -14.49
C ALA A 146 2.73 9.22 -13.35
N ASP A 147 2.76 10.15 -12.41
CA ASP A 147 3.65 10.10 -11.24
C ASP A 147 3.31 8.90 -10.35
N MET A 148 2.03 8.60 -10.13
CA MET A 148 1.60 7.39 -9.41
C MET A 148 2.04 6.12 -10.14
N ALA A 149 1.91 6.06 -11.47
CA ALA A 149 2.38 4.93 -12.25
C ALA A 149 3.91 4.74 -12.12
N LEU A 150 4.69 5.82 -12.16
CA LEU A 150 6.13 5.80 -11.94
C LEU A 150 6.49 5.35 -10.52
N MET A 151 5.77 5.82 -9.50
CA MET A 151 5.98 5.44 -8.10
C MET A 151 5.71 3.96 -7.88
N VAL A 152 4.50 3.49 -8.24
CA VAL A 152 4.09 2.09 -8.05
C VAL A 152 4.97 1.16 -8.87
N GLY A 153 5.12 1.43 -10.18
CA GLY A 153 5.89 0.58 -11.09
C GLY A 153 7.38 0.58 -10.78
N GLY A 154 7.96 1.74 -10.48
CA GLY A 154 9.36 1.87 -10.10
C GLY A 154 9.69 1.11 -8.83
N LEU A 155 8.80 1.15 -7.82
CA LEU A 155 8.98 0.38 -6.59
C LEU A 155 8.79 -1.12 -6.80
N ALA A 156 7.77 -1.52 -7.56
CA ALA A 156 7.51 -2.92 -7.87
C ALA A 156 8.71 -3.58 -8.57
N LEU A 157 9.24 -2.93 -9.61
CA LEU A 157 10.39 -3.43 -10.34
C LEU A 157 11.67 -3.38 -9.49
N ALA A 158 11.85 -2.35 -8.65
CA ALA A 158 13.00 -2.28 -7.73
C ALA A 158 12.98 -3.42 -6.70
N ARG A 159 11.80 -3.82 -6.20
CA ARG A 159 11.64 -4.98 -5.32
C ARG A 159 11.96 -6.28 -6.05
N ALA A 160 11.46 -6.45 -7.28
CA ALA A 160 11.71 -7.64 -8.09
C ALA A 160 13.21 -7.85 -8.39
N LEU A 161 13.97 -6.76 -8.57
CA LEU A 161 15.42 -6.81 -8.75
C LEU A 161 16.19 -7.16 -7.46
N GLY A 162 15.57 -7.04 -6.29
CA GLY A 162 16.22 -7.17 -4.99
C GLY A 162 17.21 -6.02 -4.68
N PRO A 163 17.80 -6.01 -3.47
CA PRO A 163 18.79 -4.99 -3.10
C PRO A 163 20.04 -5.05 -3.98
N GLY A 164 20.48 -3.90 -4.48
CA GLY A 164 21.69 -3.78 -5.29
C GLY A 164 21.71 -2.51 -6.14
N ASP A 165 22.84 -2.28 -6.81
CA ASP A 165 23.10 -1.02 -7.55
C ASP A 165 22.07 -0.74 -8.64
N LEU A 166 21.58 -1.78 -9.33
CA LEU A 166 20.58 -1.62 -10.38
C LEU A 166 19.21 -1.23 -9.80
N SER A 167 18.78 -1.86 -8.70
CA SER A 167 17.54 -1.52 -8.00
C SER A 167 17.59 -0.09 -7.44
N ASP A 168 18.72 0.28 -6.84
CA ASP A 168 18.96 1.64 -6.35
C ASP A 168 18.94 2.68 -7.49
N ARG A 169 19.53 2.34 -8.64
CA ARG A 169 19.50 3.19 -9.84
C ARG A 169 18.09 3.33 -10.40
N LEU A 170 17.31 2.26 -10.42
CA LEU A 170 15.92 2.28 -10.88
C LEU A 170 15.06 3.21 -10.02
N LEU A 171 15.17 3.11 -8.68
CA LEU A 171 14.46 4.02 -7.77
C LEU A 171 14.81 5.49 -8.05
N ARG A 172 16.11 5.79 -8.28
CA ARG A 172 16.54 7.14 -8.65
C ARG A 172 15.98 7.59 -9.99
N ALA A 173 16.03 6.73 -11.00
CA ALA A 173 15.55 7.05 -12.35
C ALA A 173 14.03 7.33 -12.38
N ALA A 174 13.25 6.48 -11.72
CA ALA A 174 11.80 6.69 -11.57
C ALA A 174 11.51 8.01 -10.82
N LYS A 175 12.25 8.29 -9.74
CA LYS A 175 12.07 9.50 -8.95
C LYS A 175 12.40 10.77 -9.73
N SER A 176 13.45 10.75 -10.55
CA SER A 176 13.81 11.90 -11.41
C SER A 176 12.83 12.15 -12.56
N ALA A 177 11.98 11.18 -12.87
CA ALA A 177 10.98 11.31 -13.92
C ALA A 177 9.64 11.89 -13.42
N VAL A 178 9.43 11.91 -12.09
CA VAL A 178 8.27 12.58 -11.47
C VAL A 178 8.38 14.09 -11.62
N ARG A 179 7.26 14.77 -11.88
CA ARG A 179 7.25 16.21 -12.21
C ARG A 179 6.22 17.01 -11.42
#